data_AF-A0A9D4W0B4-F1
#
_entry.id   AF-A0A9D4W0B4-F1
#
_cell.length_a   1.000
_cell.length_b   1.000
_cell.length_c   1.000
_cell.angle_alpha   90.00
_cell.angle_beta   90.00
_cell.angle_gamma   90.00
#
_symmetry.space_group_name_H-M   'P 1'
#
loop_
_entity.id
_entity.type
_entity.pdbx_description
1 polymer ?
#
loop_
_entity_poly.entity_id
_entity_poly.type
_entity_poly.pdbx_seq_one_letter_code
_entity_poly.pdbx_strand_id
1 'polypeptide(L)'
;MEEASHSPENGISDIGAENTTFPALKAYKATKAGEKASQEILDSWKENGFSSLIIAAPDLDTWTVVRDVLPLLSNSAPFAIYHQYLQPLATCMHNLQLEKMAIGLQITEPWLREYQVLPSRTHPHMQMSAFGGYILSGTKICSS
;
A
#
# COMPACT_ATOMS: atom_id res chain seq x y z
N MET A 1 23.68 2.36 -61.83
CA MET A 1 23.68 3.72 -62.37
C MET A 1 23.15 4.60 -61.26
N GLU A 2 24.10 5.31 -60.61
CA GLU A 2 23.98 6.47 -59.69
C GLU A 2 23.04 6.33 -58.48
N GLU A 3 23.51 6.13 -57.23
CA GLU A 3 24.28 7.03 -56.33
C GLU A 3 23.66 8.42 -56.13
N ALA A 4 23.23 8.68 -54.88
CA ALA A 4 23.25 9.94 -54.13
C ALA A 4 22.48 9.69 -52.82
N SER A 5 23.08 9.23 -51.71
CA SER A 5 23.97 9.94 -50.78
C SER A 5 23.47 11.34 -50.36
N HIS A 6 23.17 11.50 -49.06
CA HIS A 6 23.77 12.49 -48.15
C HIS A 6 22.89 12.76 -46.93
N SER A 7 23.35 12.28 -45.77
CA SER A 7 23.24 13.05 -44.51
C SER A 7 24.26 14.19 -44.54
N PRO A 8 24.07 15.23 -43.71
CA PRO A 8 25.21 15.73 -42.95
C PRO A 8 24.92 15.94 -41.46
N GLU A 9 26.04 15.90 -40.75
CA GLU A 9 26.28 15.97 -39.31
C GLU A 9 26.02 17.34 -38.65
N ASN A 10 25.60 17.25 -37.38
CA ASN A 10 26.20 17.85 -36.18
C ASN A 10 26.43 19.39 -36.09
N GLY A 11 25.88 20.00 -35.02
CA GLY A 11 26.17 21.39 -34.66
C GLY A 11 25.55 21.78 -33.31
N ILE A 12 26.35 21.64 -32.25
CA ILE A 12 26.06 22.03 -30.86
C ILE A 12 26.02 23.56 -30.75
N SER A 13 25.04 24.11 -30.03
CA SER A 13 25.27 25.30 -29.21
C SER A 13 24.36 25.32 -27.97
N ASP A 14 25.05 25.39 -26.84
CA ASP A 14 24.66 25.45 -25.44
C ASP A 14 23.95 26.77 -25.07
N ILE A 15 23.42 26.79 -23.83
CA ILE A 15 23.07 27.92 -22.93
C ILE A 15 21.60 27.93 -22.50
N GLY A 16 21.38 27.51 -21.25
CA GLY A 16 20.14 27.76 -20.50
C GLY A 16 20.01 26.91 -19.24
N ALA A 17 20.97 27.00 -18.32
CA ALA A 17 20.94 26.31 -17.04
C ALA A 17 19.87 26.89 -16.11
N GLU A 18 18.88 26.09 -15.73
CA GLU A 18 18.09 26.31 -14.53
C GLU A 18 18.10 25.06 -13.65
N ASN A 19 18.90 25.19 -12.59
CA ASN A 19 19.14 24.22 -11.54
C ASN A 19 17.84 23.98 -10.75
N THR A 20 17.13 22.90 -11.06
CA THR A 20 16.28 22.24 -10.07
C THR A 20 16.98 20.96 -9.65
N THR A 21 17.76 21.05 -8.57
CA THR A 21 18.36 19.90 -7.90
C THR A 21 17.24 19.07 -7.28
N PHE A 22 16.63 18.19 -8.08
CA PHE A 22 15.89 17.07 -7.54
C PHE A 22 16.90 16.18 -6.81
N PRO A 23 16.71 15.84 -5.52
CA PRO A 23 17.55 14.87 -4.85
C PRO A 23 17.49 13.59 -5.67
N ALA A 24 18.66 13.10 -6.10
CA ALA A 24 18.78 11.86 -6.85
C ALA A 24 17.94 10.78 -6.16
N LEU A 25 16.95 10.25 -6.87
CA LEU A 25 16.17 9.10 -6.42
C LEU A 25 17.17 7.98 -6.14
N LYS A 26 17.52 7.79 -4.87
CA LYS A 26 18.33 6.65 -4.44
C LYS A 26 17.59 5.42 -4.92
N ALA A 27 18.20 4.65 -5.81
CA ALA A 27 17.67 3.37 -6.24
C ALA A 27 17.49 2.50 -5.00
N TYR A 28 16.25 2.35 -4.54
CA TYR A 28 15.89 1.43 -3.47
C TYR A 28 16.09 0.03 -4.05
N LYS A 29 17.28 -0.54 -3.86
CA LYS A 29 17.50 -1.97 -4.11
C LYS A 29 16.43 -2.71 -3.34
N ALA A 30 15.68 -3.58 -4.02
CA ALA A 30 14.69 -4.42 -3.36
C ALA A 30 15.40 -5.31 -2.34
N THR A 31 15.26 -4.96 -1.06
CA THR A 31 15.79 -5.74 0.05
C THR A 31 15.11 -7.11 0.02
N LYS A 32 15.87 -8.19 0.16
CA LYS A 32 15.27 -9.53 0.17
C LYS A 32 14.41 -9.67 1.43
N ALA A 33 13.22 -10.28 1.27
CA ALA A 33 12.34 -10.55 2.40
C ALA A 33 13.09 -11.38 3.46
N GLY A 34 13.09 -10.91 4.71
CA GLY A 34 13.74 -11.58 5.84
C GLY A 34 15.21 -11.18 6.10
N GLU A 35 15.77 -10.26 5.32
CA GLU A 35 17.08 -9.69 5.63
C GLU A 35 16.99 -8.76 6.85
N LYS A 36 17.93 -8.88 7.79
CA LYS A 36 17.95 -8.04 8.99
C LYS A 36 18.29 -6.60 8.60
N ALA A 37 17.46 -5.65 9.03
CA ALA A 37 17.74 -4.24 8.87
C ALA A 37 19.01 -3.84 9.62
N SER A 38 19.79 -2.91 9.06
CA SER A 38 20.90 -2.28 9.76
C SER A 38 20.39 -1.42 10.92
N GLN A 39 21.24 -1.17 11.93
CA GLN A 39 20.85 -0.38 13.10
C GLN A 39 20.42 1.04 12.74
N GLU A 40 21.07 1.67 11.76
CA GLU A 40 20.71 3.00 11.26
C GLU A 40 19.27 3.06 10.72
N ILE A 41 18.82 2.01 10.03
CA ILE A 41 17.45 1.93 9.49
C ILE A 41 16.45 1.73 10.63
N LEU A 42 16.78 0.89 11.61
CA LEU A 42 15.92 0.65 12.77
C LEU A 42 15.71 1.94 13.58
N ASP A 43 16.77 2.72 13.78
CA ASP A 43 16.67 3.98 14.51
C ASP A 43 15.86 5.02 13.71
N SER A 44 16.05 5.06 12.39
CA SER A 44 15.21 5.89 11.51
C SER A 44 13.71 5.52 11.58
N TRP A 45 13.37 4.23 11.63
CA TRP A 45 11.97 3.81 11.79
C TRP A 45 11.39 4.14 13.16
N LYS A 46 12.19 4.08 14.23
CA LYS A 46 11.74 4.50 15.56
C LYS A 46 11.42 5.99 15.61
N GLU A 47 12.20 6.82 14.91
CA GLU A 47 12.02 8.27 14.90
C GLU A 47 10.88 8.71 13.97
N ASN A 48 10.80 8.14 12.76
CA ASN A 48 9.87 8.60 11.73
C ASN A 48 8.54 7.81 11.68
N GLY A 49 8.54 6.58 12.20
CA GLY A 49 7.44 5.63 12.04
C GLY A 49 7.36 5.01 10.64
N PHE A 50 6.47 4.05 10.48
CA PHE A 50 6.19 3.38 9.20
C PHE A 50 5.17 4.16 8.35
N SER A 51 5.31 4.12 7.02
CA SER A 51 4.44 4.87 6.11
C SER A 51 3.04 4.28 5.91
N SER A 52 2.87 2.98 6.16
CA SER A 52 1.61 2.25 5.95
C SER A 52 1.60 0.92 6.69
N LEU A 53 0.43 0.44 7.10
CA LEU A 53 0.26 -0.80 7.86
C LEU A 53 -0.79 -1.71 7.21
N ILE A 54 -0.43 -2.98 7.04
CA ILE A 54 -1.35 -4.03 6.59
C ILE A 54 -1.32 -5.15 7.63
N ILE A 55 -2.48 -5.53 8.15
CA ILE A 55 -2.63 -6.64 9.09
C ILE A 55 -3.52 -7.70 8.44
N ALA A 56 -3.01 -8.93 8.31
CA ALA A 56 -3.73 -10.08 7.81
C ALA A 56 -3.41 -11.31 8.67
N ALA A 57 -3.86 -11.28 9.92
CA ALA A 57 -3.59 -12.29 10.92
C ALA A 57 -4.93 -12.75 11.56
N PRO A 58 -5.67 -13.66 10.91
CA PRO A 58 -7.02 -14.05 11.35
C PRO A 58 -7.02 -14.83 12.68
N ASP A 59 -5.91 -15.46 13.04
CA ASP A 59 -5.79 -16.24 14.28
C ASP A 59 -5.51 -15.38 15.52
N LEU A 60 -5.23 -14.09 15.35
CA LEU A 60 -4.94 -13.15 16.44
C LEU A 60 -6.12 -12.21 16.69
N ASP A 61 -6.25 -11.75 17.93
CA ASP A 61 -7.19 -10.69 18.26
C ASP A 61 -6.81 -9.39 17.55
N THR A 62 -7.70 -8.93 16.67
CA THR A 62 -7.48 -7.74 15.82
C THR A 62 -7.17 -6.49 16.64
N TRP A 63 -7.80 -6.31 17.80
CA TRP A 63 -7.63 -5.11 18.61
C TRP A 63 -6.27 -5.09 19.31
N THR A 64 -5.87 -6.22 19.90
CA THR A 64 -4.57 -6.35 20.58
C THR A 64 -3.41 -6.03 19.63
N VAL A 65 -3.43 -6.61 18.41
CA VAL A 65 -2.39 -6.36 17.40
C VAL A 65 -2.38 -4.89 16.97
N VAL A 66 -3.55 -4.30 16.74
CA VAL A 66 -3.67 -2.90 16.33
C VAL A 66 -3.14 -1.97 17.41
N ARG A 67 -3.46 -2.21 18.68
CA ARG A 67 -2.98 -1.39 19.80
C ARG A 67 -1.46 -1.38 19.91
N ASP A 68 -0.81 -2.51 19.65
CA ASP A 68 0.65 -2.62 19.75
C ASP A 68 1.37 -2.07 18.51
N VAL A 69 0.79 -2.23 17.32
CA VAL A 69 1.47 -1.91 16.05
C VAL A 69 1.11 -0.53 15.51
N LEU A 70 -0.11 -0.03 15.74
CA LEU A 70 -0.56 1.28 15.25
C LEU A 70 0.29 2.47 15.76
N PRO A 71 0.82 2.46 17.00
CA PRO A 71 1.73 3.51 17.46
C PRO A 71 3.01 3.62 16.62
N LEU A 72 3.49 2.51 16.04
CA LEU A 72 4.69 2.48 15.21
C LEU A 72 4.51 3.16 13.84
N LEU A 73 3.26 3.43 13.44
CA LEU A 73 2.94 4.09 12.18
C LEU A 73 3.24 5.60 12.25
N SER A 74 3.63 6.23 11.16
CA SER A 74 3.75 7.68 11.11
C SER A 74 2.37 8.34 11.21
N ASN A 75 2.32 9.60 11.68
CA ASN A 75 1.06 10.34 11.69
C ASN A 75 0.52 10.53 10.26
N SER A 76 -0.80 10.51 10.09
CA SER A 76 -1.48 10.58 8.78
C SER A 76 -1.22 9.40 7.83
N ALA A 77 -0.62 8.31 8.31
CA ALA A 77 -0.42 7.12 7.50
C ALA A 77 -1.69 6.26 7.40
N PRO A 78 -1.96 5.66 6.22
CA PRO A 78 -3.07 4.74 6.04
C PRO A 78 -2.78 3.36 6.62
N PHE A 79 -3.83 2.66 7.05
CA PHE A 79 -3.76 1.26 7.42
C PHE A 79 -4.96 0.46 6.90
N ALA A 80 -4.76 -0.84 6.75
CA ALA A 80 -5.79 -1.80 6.39
C ALA A 80 -5.65 -3.08 7.22
N ILE A 81 -6.78 -3.56 7.76
CA ILE A 81 -6.86 -4.75 8.60
C ILE A 81 -7.85 -5.71 7.94
N TYR A 82 -7.35 -6.87 7.54
CA TYR A 82 -8.14 -7.96 7.01
C TYR A 82 -8.61 -8.90 8.13
N HIS A 83 -9.86 -9.36 8.04
CA HIS A 83 -10.35 -10.46 8.86
C HIS A 83 -11.46 -11.24 8.13
N GLN A 84 -11.54 -12.55 8.35
CA GLN A 84 -12.58 -13.39 7.72
C GLN A 84 -13.99 -13.13 8.25
N TYR A 85 -14.11 -12.57 9.45
CA TYR A 85 -15.41 -12.27 10.08
C TYR A 85 -15.55 -10.77 10.32
N LEU A 86 -16.78 -10.26 10.14
CA LEU A 86 -17.12 -8.84 10.34
C LEU A 86 -17.00 -8.41 11.80
N GLN A 87 -17.40 -9.28 12.73
CA GLN A 87 -17.56 -8.93 14.14
C GLN A 87 -16.26 -8.43 14.81
N PRO A 88 -15.09 -9.08 14.64
CA PRO A 88 -13.83 -8.55 15.17
C PRO A 88 -13.46 -7.17 14.61
N LEU A 89 -13.69 -6.94 13.31
CA LEU A 89 -13.42 -5.63 12.70
C LEU A 89 -14.37 -4.55 13.22
N ALA A 90 -15.65 -4.88 13.45
CA ALA A 90 -16.61 -3.95 14.02
C ALA A 90 -16.21 -3.54 15.45
N THR A 91 -15.79 -4.50 16.28
CA THR A 91 -15.25 -4.22 17.62
C THR A 91 -13.97 -3.40 17.56
N CYS A 92 -13.03 -3.75 16.68
CA CYS A 92 -11.79 -3.00 16.47
C CYS A 92 -12.08 -1.56 16.03
N MET A 93 -12.98 -1.36 15.07
CA MET A 93 -13.43 -0.04 14.60
C MET A 93 -14.02 0.79 15.75
N HIS A 94 -14.85 0.19 16.60
CA HIS A 94 -15.42 0.87 17.76
C HIS A 94 -14.33 1.32 18.74
N ASN A 95 -13.37 0.45 19.06
CA ASN A 95 -12.26 0.79 19.96
C ASN A 95 -11.36 1.90 19.38
N LEU A 96 -11.07 1.86 18.08
CA LEU A 96 -10.34 2.92 17.39
C LEU A 96 -11.04 4.28 17.46
N GLN A 97 -12.38 4.29 17.42
CA GLN A 97 -13.18 5.50 17.59
C GLN A 97 -13.15 6.01 19.04
N LEU A 98 -13.27 5.10 20.02
CA LEU A 98 -13.22 5.46 21.44
C LEU A 98 -11.88 6.08 21.83
N GLU A 99 -10.77 5.48 21.38
CA GLU A 99 -9.42 5.98 21.67
C GLU A 99 -8.99 7.14 20.77
N LYS A 100 -9.82 7.51 19.77
CA LYS A 100 -9.54 8.59 18.81
C LYS A 100 -8.17 8.44 18.16
N MET A 101 -7.80 7.22 17.77
CA MET A 101 -6.50 6.92 17.15
C MET A 101 -6.52 7.03 15.62
N ALA A 102 -7.70 6.98 15.02
CA ALA A 102 -7.87 6.95 13.57
C ALA A 102 -9.13 7.68 13.11
N ILE A 103 -9.10 8.14 11.86
CA ILE A 103 -10.23 8.78 11.17
C ILE A 103 -10.52 8.07 9.84
N GLY A 104 -11.67 8.35 9.26
CA GLY A 104 -12.08 7.77 7.97
C GLY A 104 -12.21 6.25 8.01
N LEU A 105 -12.57 5.71 9.18
CA LEU A 105 -12.72 4.27 9.38
C LEU A 105 -13.88 3.73 8.54
N GLN A 106 -13.57 2.73 7.71
CA GLN A 106 -14.55 2.10 6.82
C GLN A 106 -14.31 0.59 6.79
N ILE A 107 -15.39 -0.18 6.91
CA ILE A 107 -15.37 -1.62 6.64
C ILE A 107 -15.90 -1.88 5.23
N THR A 108 -15.18 -2.68 4.46
CA THR A 108 -15.55 -3.05 3.09
C THR A 108 -15.51 -4.56 2.90
N GLU A 109 -16.42 -5.06 2.05
CA GLU A 109 -16.47 -6.46 1.61
C GLU A 109 -16.22 -6.49 0.10
N PRO A 110 -15.12 -7.13 -0.37
CA PRO A 110 -14.89 -7.29 -1.80
C PRO A 110 -15.79 -8.40 -2.35
N TRP A 111 -16.53 -8.09 -3.43
CA TRP A 111 -17.26 -9.08 -4.20
C TRP A 111 -16.55 -9.35 -5.53
N LEU A 112 -16.17 -10.61 -5.76
CA LEU A 112 -15.54 -11.05 -7.00
C LEU A 112 -16.44 -12.08 -7.69
N ARG A 113 -16.67 -11.87 -8.99
CA ARG A 113 -17.45 -12.79 -9.81
C ARG A 113 -16.69 -13.12 -11.10
N GLU A 114 -16.32 -14.38 -11.24
CA GLU A 114 -15.67 -14.87 -12.46
C GLU A 114 -16.68 -15.06 -13.59
N TYR A 115 -16.28 -14.70 -14.81
CA TYR A 115 -17.07 -14.84 -16.02
C TYR A 115 -16.36 -15.76 -17.02
N GLN A 116 -17.12 -16.68 -17.60
CA GLN A 116 -16.70 -17.41 -18.79
C GLN A 116 -16.96 -16.53 -20.01
N VAL A 117 -15.95 -16.36 -20.86
CA VAL A 117 -16.05 -15.57 -22.10
C VAL A 117 -15.66 -16.46 -23.28
N LEU A 118 -16.65 -17.17 -23.81
CA LEU A 118 -16.54 -18.00 -25.02
C LEU A 118 -17.60 -17.55 -26.03
N PRO A 119 -17.37 -17.69 -27.35
CA PRO A 119 -18.36 -17.33 -28.35
C PRO A 119 -19.74 -17.93 -28.06
N SER A 120 -20.79 -17.09 -27.99
CA SER A 120 -22.17 -17.47 -27.66
C SER A 120 -22.38 -18.22 -26.32
N ARG A 121 -21.39 -18.18 -25.42
CA ARG A 121 -21.36 -18.92 -24.15
C ARG A 121 -20.84 -18.02 -23.01
N THR A 122 -21.14 -16.72 -23.07
CA THR A 122 -20.76 -15.75 -22.04
C THR A 122 -21.73 -15.80 -20.87
N HIS A 123 -21.26 -16.27 -19.72
CA HIS A 123 -22.04 -16.30 -18.49
C HIS A 123 -21.10 -16.25 -17.27
N PRO A 124 -21.59 -15.82 -16.09
CA PRO A 124 -20.83 -16.00 -14.86
C PRO A 124 -20.59 -17.48 -14.56
N HIS A 125 -19.49 -17.81 -13.90
CA HIS A 125 -19.29 -19.17 -13.42
C HIS A 125 -20.39 -19.55 -12.40
N MET A 126 -20.91 -20.78 -12.42
CA MET A 126 -22.08 -21.14 -11.61
C MET A 126 -21.72 -21.54 -10.16
N GLN A 127 -20.52 -22.06 -9.92
CA GLN A 127 -20.04 -22.43 -8.58
C GLN A 127 -18.83 -21.58 -8.19
N MET A 128 -19.03 -20.56 -7.35
CA MET A 128 -17.94 -19.67 -6.92
C MET A 128 -17.91 -19.53 -5.41
N SER A 129 -16.75 -19.14 -4.87
CA SER A 129 -16.70 -18.59 -3.52
C SER A 129 -17.42 -17.24 -3.51
N ALA A 130 -18.44 -17.12 -2.67
CA ALA A 130 -19.21 -15.89 -2.54
C ALA A 130 -18.53 -14.85 -1.62
N PHE A 131 -17.50 -15.25 -0.88
CA PHE A 131 -17.02 -14.49 0.26
C PHE A 131 -15.49 -14.52 0.35
N GLY A 132 -14.87 -13.32 0.41
CA GLY A 132 -13.42 -13.14 0.50
C GLY A 132 -12.92 -12.67 1.87
N GLY A 133 -13.81 -12.36 2.81
CA GLY A 133 -13.49 -11.68 4.07
C GLY A 133 -13.86 -10.20 4.04
N TYR A 134 -13.44 -9.48 5.08
CA TYR A 134 -13.70 -8.05 5.26
C TYR A 134 -12.40 -7.29 5.47
N ILE A 135 -12.40 -6.01 5.10
CA ILE A 135 -11.27 -5.10 5.30
C ILE A 135 -11.74 -3.86 6.04
N LEU A 136 -11.15 -3.60 7.20
CA LEU A 136 -11.24 -2.32 7.91
C LEU A 136 -10.07 -1.43 7.48
N SER A 137 -10.35 -0.28 6.91
CA SER A 137 -9.34 0.72 6.52
C SER A 137 -9.54 2.03 7.24
N GLY A 138 -8.47 2.78 7.44
CA GLY A 138 -8.51 4.12 8.02
C GLY A 138 -7.18 4.84 7.91
N THR A 139 -7.13 6.07 8.43
CA THR A 139 -5.92 6.88 8.52
C THR A 139 -5.58 7.15 9.99
N LYS A 140 -4.34 6.88 10.40
CA LYS A 140 -3.86 7.19 11.75
C LYS A 140 -3.87 8.70 11.98
N ILE A 141 -4.33 9.14 13.14
CA ILE A 141 -4.18 10.52 13.60
C ILE A 141 -3.14 10.63 14.72
N CYS A 142 -2.60 11.83 14.88
CA CYS A 142 -1.76 12.16 16.01
C CYS A 142 -2.62 12.15 17.29
N SER A 143 -2.24 11.36 18.29
CA SER A 143 -2.81 11.49 19.63
C SER A 143 -2.13 12.65 20.34
N SER A 144 -2.88 13.71 20.64
CA SER A 144 -2.43 14.87 21.41
C SER A 144 -2.27 14.57 22.89
#